data_AF-A0A232ERV2-F1
#
_entry.id   AF-A0A232ERV2-F1
#
_cell.length_a   1.000
_cell.length_b   1.000
_cell.length_c   1.000
_cell.angle_alpha   90.00
_cell.angle_beta   90.00
_cell.angle_gamma   90.00
#
_symmetry.space_group_name_H-M   'P 1'
#
loop_
_entity.id
_entity.type
_entity.pdbx_description
1 polymer ?
#
loop_
_entity_poly.entity_id
_entity_poly.type
_entity_poly.pdbx_seq_one_letter_code
_entity_poly.pdbx_strand_id
1 'polypeptide(L)'
;MANDMLVSEIEKFLDGPLVAWFSSCLDPSLNAEKLTYEEVIDAVLIHHVFLQMDLHCLESDVILPATDASLRARNLKQILSNIRLFYEEELNHTVIRFPNVSRLAQEPNLHVSEAQLLLKLLLGCAVICPKKEHFIEEAPKNTMTSCVT
;
A
#
# COMPACT_ATOMS: atom_id res chain seq x y z
N MET A 1 -12.08 -24.58 -8.80
CA MET A 1 -11.51 -23.93 -10.00
C MET A 1 -11.46 -22.41 -9.85
N ALA A 2 -12.59 -21.68 -9.78
CA ALA A 2 -12.55 -20.21 -9.66
C ALA A 2 -11.96 -19.71 -8.32
N ASN A 3 -12.35 -20.34 -7.20
CA ASN A 3 -11.81 -20.00 -5.87
C ASN A 3 -10.30 -20.28 -5.77
N ASP A 4 -9.84 -21.40 -6.31
CA ASP A 4 -8.42 -21.78 -6.30
C ASP A 4 -7.56 -20.81 -7.13
N MET A 5 -8.11 -20.25 -8.21
CA MET A 5 -7.42 -19.22 -8.99
C MET A 5 -7.29 -17.90 -8.23
N LEU A 6 -8.33 -17.44 -7.52
CA LEU A 6 -8.27 -16.22 -6.71
C LEU A 6 -7.28 -16.35 -5.55
N VAL A 7 -7.29 -17.49 -4.86
CA VAL A 7 -6.30 -17.78 -3.81
C VAL A 7 -4.88 -17.73 -4.39
N SER A 8 -4.66 -18.27 -5.60
CA SER A 8 -3.35 -18.21 -6.26
C SER A 8 -2.91 -16.80 -6.63
N GLU A 9 -3.83 -15.87 -6.92
CA GLU A 9 -3.48 -14.47 -7.23
C GLU A 9 -3.08 -13.71 -5.96
N ILE A 10 -3.79 -13.92 -4.86
CA ILE A 10 -3.44 -13.35 -3.55
C ILE A 10 -2.09 -13.87 -3.09
N GLU A 11 -1.84 -15.18 -3.18
CA GLU A 11 -0.55 -15.76 -2.80
C GLU A 11 0.60 -15.19 -3.63
N LYS A 12 0.45 -15.10 -4.96
CA LYS A 12 1.45 -14.46 -5.84
C LYS A 12 1.70 -13.00 -5.50
N PHE A 13 0.67 -12.28 -5.07
CA PHE A 13 0.80 -10.90 -4.64
C PHE A 13 1.56 -10.80 -3.31
N LEU A 14 1.17 -11.59 -2.31
CA LEU A 14 1.81 -11.64 -0.99
C LEU A 14 3.27 -12.10 -1.03
N ASP A 15 3.60 -13.05 -1.91
CA ASP A 15 4.98 -13.51 -2.13
C ASP A 15 5.75 -12.61 -3.12
N GLY A 16 5.11 -11.55 -3.61
CA GLY A 16 5.68 -10.62 -4.58
C GLY A 16 6.70 -9.66 -3.96
N PRO A 17 7.58 -9.08 -4.80
CA PRO A 17 8.62 -8.14 -4.35
C PRO A 17 8.06 -6.87 -3.71
N LEU A 18 6.84 -6.47 -4.11
CA LEU A 18 6.17 -5.29 -3.58
C LEU A 18 5.74 -5.50 -2.12
N VAL A 19 5.21 -6.67 -1.79
CA VAL A 19 4.85 -7.02 -0.41
C VAL A 19 6.10 -7.26 0.42
N ALA A 20 7.13 -7.90 -0.15
CA ALA A 20 8.42 -8.05 0.53
C ALA A 20 9.06 -6.70 0.92
N TRP A 21 9.01 -5.70 0.03
CA TRP A 21 9.43 -4.33 0.36
C TRP A 21 8.53 -3.70 1.42
N PHE A 22 7.21 -3.81 1.27
CA PHE A 22 6.30 -3.23 2.24
C PHE A 22 6.53 -3.81 3.65
N SER A 23 6.72 -5.12 3.75
CA SER A 23 7.06 -5.82 4.99
C SER A 23 8.41 -5.40 5.57
N SER A 24 9.41 -5.05 4.75
CA SER A 24 10.70 -4.55 5.28
C SER A 24 10.60 -3.14 5.87
N CYS A 25 9.54 -2.40 5.54
CA CYS A 25 9.25 -1.08 6.12
C CYS A 25 8.49 -1.15 7.46
N LEU A 26 8.06 -2.35 7.87
CA LEU A 26 7.31 -2.55 9.11
C LEU A 26 8.27 -2.85 10.27
N ASP A 27 7.91 -2.40 11.47
CA ASP A 27 8.65 -2.73 12.68
C ASP A 27 8.66 -4.27 12.87
N PRO A 28 9.81 -4.91 13.14
CA PRO A 28 9.89 -6.35 13.39
C PRO A 28 8.94 -6.85 14.48
N SER A 29 8.60 -5.99 15.45
CA SER A 29 7.63 -6.30 16.52
C SER A 29 6.18 -6.36 16.03
N LEU A 30 5.86 -5.68 14.92
CA LEU A 30 4.57 -5.75 14.23
C LEU A 30 4.52 -6.88 13.20
N ASN A 31 5.66 -7.49 12.87
CA ASN A 31 5.84 -8.39 11.71
C ASN A 31 6.39 -9.77 12.11
N ALA A 32 6.02 -10.28 13.30
CA ALA A 32 6.48 -11.57 13.80
C ALA A 32 5.98 -12.78 12.97
N GLU A 33 4.94 -12.59 12.16
CA GLU A 33 4.40 -13.57 11.21
C GLU A 33 4.31 -12.97 9.80
N LYS A 34 4.12 -13.84 8.79
CA LYS A 34 3.96 -13.44 7.39
C LYS A 34 2.71 -12.55 7.25
N LEU A 35 2.89 -11.37 6.65
CA LEU A 35 1.81 -10.41 6.39
C LEU A 35 0.63 -11.06 5.64
N THR A 36 -0.58 -10.86 6.15
CA THR A 36 -1.82 -11.36 5.54
C THR A 36 -2.38 -10.37 4.50
N TYR A 37 -3.26 -10.86 3.62
CA TYR A 37 -3.90 -9.99 2.64
C TYR A 37 -4.83 -8.96 3.30
N GLU A 38 -5.53 -9.37 4.35
CA GLU A 38 -6.45 -8.56 5.15
C GLU A 38 -5.76 -7.35 5.78
N GLU A 39 -4.56 -7.54 6.31
CA GLU A 39 -3.72 -6.47 6.90
C GLU A 39 -3.17 -5.47 5.85
N VAL A 40 -3.09 -5.89 4.58
CA VAL A 40 -2.73 -4.96 3.49
C VAL A 40 -3.94 -4.11 3.11
N ILE A 41 -5.11 -4.74 2.92
CA ILE A 41 -6.30 -4.08 2.37
C ILE A 41 -7.06 -3.25 3.40
N ASP A 42 -6.83 -3.43 4.70
CA ASP A 42 -7.40 -2.58 5.75
C ASP A 42 -6.74 -1.19 5.83
N ALA A 43 -5.61 -1.02 5.13
CA ALA A 43 -4.80 0.19 5.01
C ALA A 43 -4.22 0.77 6.32
N VAL A 44 -4.28 0.04 7.44
CA VAL A 44 -3.71 0.51 8.72
C VAL A 44 -2.18 0.53 8.64
N LEU A 45 -1.57 -0.59 8.22
CA LEU A 45 -0.12 -0.69 8.11
C LEU A 45 0.42 0.24 7.00
N ILE A 46 -0.34 0.40 5.91
CA ILE A 46 0.00 1.33 4.82
C ILE A 46 0.06 2.75 5.36
N HIS A 47 -0.91 3.15 6.18
CA HIS A 47 -0.91 4.45 6.82
C HIS A 47 0.25 4.63 7.79
N HIS A 48 0.59 3.63 8.59
CA HIS A 48 1.78 3.68 9.44
C HIS A 48 3.06 3.91 8.63
N VAL A 49 3.25 3.19 7.52
CA VAL A 49 4.42 3.39 6.65
C VAL A 49 4.40 4.79 6.01
N PHE A 50 3.23 5.28 5.57
CA PHE A 50 3.08 6.63 5.03
C PHE A 50 3.48 7.72 6.05
N LEU A 51 3.08 7.58 7.32
CA LEU A 51 3.47 8.52 8.38
C LEU A 51 4.99 8.52 8.63
N GLN A 52 5.65 7.38 8.53
CA GLN A 52 7.11 7.29 8.70
C GLN A 52 7.87 8.11 7.65
N MET A 53 7.28 8.26 6.45
CA MET A 53 7.87 9.04 5.35
C MET A 53 7.93 10.54 5.62
N ASP A 54 7.20 11.05 6.63
CA ASP A 54 7.23 12.46 7.05
C ASP A 54 6.92 13.43 5.90
N LEU A 55 5.86 13.11 5.15
CA LEU A 55 5.39 13.92 4.04
C LEU A 55 4.60 15.10 4.61
N HIS A 56 4.97 16.34 4.25
CA HIS A 56 4.35 17.57 4.77
C HIS A 56 2.84 17.71 4.45
N CYS A 57 2.28 16.81 3.64
CA CYS A 57 0.89 16.76 3.21
C CYS A 57 0.14 15.59 3.90
N LEU A 58 -0.55 15.88 5.01
CA LEU A 58 -1.28 14.89 5.79
C LEU A 58 -2.64 15.41 6.25
N GLU A 59 -3.71 14.78 5.78
CA GLU A 59 -5.00 14.83 6.45
C GLU A 59 -4.96 13.75 7.56
N SER A 60 -4.81 14.22 8.80
CA SER A 60 -4.62 13.35 9.97
C SER A 60 -5.95 12.82 10.48
N ASP A 61 -6.20 11.53 10.22
CA ASP A 61 -7.32 10.79 10.79
C ASP A 61 -6.82 9.44 11.32
N VAL A 62 -7.31 9.01 12.49
CA VAL A 62 -6.92 7.71 13.06
C VAL A 62 -7.55 6.60 12.23
N ILE A 63 -6.70 5.76 11.62
CA ILE A 63 -7.12 4.56 10.89
C ILE A 63 -7.18 3.39 11.87
N LEU A 64 -8.38 2.84 12.05
CA LEU A 64 -8.60 1.65 12.88
C LEU A 64 -8.66 0.39 12.00
N PRO A 65 -8.25 -0.79 12.50
CA PRO A 65 -8.40 -2.05 11.78
C PRO A 65 -9.83 -2.26 11.28
N ALA A 66 -9.96 -2.58 10.00
CA ALA A 66 -11.26 -2.68 9.35
C ALA A 66 -11.90 -4.06 9.61
N THR A 67 -12.99 -4.09 10.38
CA THR A 67 -13.79 -5.30 10.61
C THR A 67 -14.84 -5.54 9.52
N ASP A 68 -15.13 -4.51 8.71
CA ASP A 68 -16.11 -4.56 7.63
C ASP A 68 -15.70 -3.71 6.41
N ALA A 69 -16.45 -3.86 5.32
CA ALA A 69 -16.20 -3.17 4.05
C ALA A 69 -16.34 -1.64 4.15
N SER A 70 -17.16 -1.12 5.06
CA SER A 70 -17.38 0.33 5.21
C SER A 70 -16.17 0.98 5.87
N LEU A 71 -15.64 0.37 6.92
CA LEU A 71 -14.39 0.79 7.56
C LEU A 71 -13.21 0.67 6.59
N ARG A 72 -13.12 -0.44 5.85
CA ARG A 72 -12.10 -0.62 4.81
C ARG A 72 -12.16 0.50 3.77
N ALA A 73 -13.35 0.83 3.28
CA ALA A 73 -13.55 1.92 2.32
C ALA A 73 -13.14 3.28 2.90
N ARG A 74 -13.45 3.55 4.17
CA ARG A 74 -13.02 4.79 4.86
C ARG A 74 -11.49 4.87 4.91
N ASN A 75 -10.84 3.81 5.38
CA ASN A 75 -9.39 3.75 5.53
C ASN A 75 -8.68 3.94 4.17
N LEU A 76 -9.15 3.21 3.15
CA LEU A 76 -8.65 3.31 1.78
C LEU A 76 -8.84 4.71 1.18
N LYS A 77 -9.97 5.38 1.45
CA LYS A 77 -10.18 6.78 1.00
C LYS A 77 -9.18 7.72 1.65
N GLN A 78 -8.96 7.58 2.96
CA GLN A 78 -8.07 8.46 3.70
C GLN A 78 -6.64 8.36 3.16
N ILE A 79 -6.11 7.15 3.03
CA ILE A 79 -4.74 6.95 2.54
C ILE A 79 -4.59 7.40 1.08
N LEU A 80 -5.61 7.20 0.23
CA LEU A 80 -5.57 7.67 -1.15
C LEU A 80 -5.68 9.19 -1.25
N SER A 81 -6.40 9.86 -0.35
CA SER A 81 -6.42 11.33 -0.26
C SER A 81 -5.00 11.84 0.03
N ASN A 82 -4.34 11.28 1.05
CA ASN A 82 -2.98 11.69 1.43
C ASN A 82 -1.95 11.41 0.32
N ILE A 83 -2.00 10.24 -0.30
CA ILE A 83 -1.14 9.91 -1.45
C ILE A 83 -1.40 10.89 -2.61
N ARG A 84 -2.66 11.19 -2.91
CA ARG A 84 -3.01 12.15 -3.97
C ARG A 84 -2.43 13.53 -3.68
N LEU A 85 -2.62 14.05 -2.46
CA LEU A 85 -2.07 15.34 -2.07
C LEU A 85 -0.55 15.38 -2.27
N PHE A 86 0.16 14.32 -1.89
CA PHE A 86 1.60 14.25 -2.11
C PHE A 86 1.98 14.31 -3.60
N TYR A 87 1.36 13.50 -4.45
CA TYR A 87 1.71 13.50 -5.87
C TYR A 87 1.28 14.77 -6.59
N GLU A 88 0.03 15.19 -6.41
CA GLU A 88 -0.58 16.25 -7.21
C GLU A 88 -0.21 17.65 -6.71
N GLU A 89 -0.18 17.86 -5.38
CA GLU A 89 0.09 19.18 -4.79
C GLU A 89 1.58 19.39 -4.51
N GLU A 90 2.25 18.45 -3.84
CA GLU A 90 3.66 18.62 -3.45
C GLU A 90 4.63 18.34 -4.60
N LEU A 91 4.39 17.30 -5.40
CA LEU A 91 5.27 16.92 -6.53
C LEU A 91 4.83 17.52 -7.88
N ASN A 92 3.66 18.17 -7.95
CA ASN A 92 3.04 18.63 -9.20
C ASN A 92 3.00 17.55 -10.30
N HIS A 93 2.79 16.29 -9.90
CA HIS A 93 2.76 15.13 -10.78
C HIS A 93 1.35 14.52 -10.79
N THR A 94 0.68 14.61 -11.94
CA THR A 94 -0.63 13.99 -12.13
C THR A 94 -0.53 12.48 -12.19
N VAL A 95 -1.20 11.79 -11.26
CA VAL A 95 -1.32 10.33 -11.28
C VAL A 95 -2.49 9.93 -12.19
N ILE A 96 -2.17 9.23 -13.28
CA ILE A 96 -3.16 8.86 -14.32
C ILE A 96 -4.26 7.93 -13.77
N ARG A 97 -3.94 7.09 -12.79
CA ARG A 97 -4.88 6.14 -12.22
C ARG A 97 -4.64 5.92 -10.73
N PHE A 98 -5.72 6.05 -9.95
CA PHE A 98 -5.77 5.63 -8.55
C PHE A 98 -6.56 4.31 -8.39
N PRO A 99 -6.32 3.56 -7.30
CA PRO A 99 -7.11 2.38 -6.95
C PRO A 99 -8.60 2.68 -6.81
N ASN A 100 -9.44 1.76 -7.28
CA ASN A 100 -10.88 1.85 -7.06
C ASN A 100 -11.24 1.35 -5.65
N VAL A 101 -11.43 2.31 -4.73
CA VAL A 101 -11.79 2.04 -3.33
C VAL A 101 -13.00 1.14 -3.21
N SER A 102 -14.10 1.44 -3.93
CA SER A 102 -15.36 0.72 -3.76
C SER A 102 -15.19 -0.77 -4.08
N ARG A 103 -14.46 -1.06 -5.15
CA ARG A 103 -14.14 -2.43 -5.56
C ARG A 103 -13.26 -3.13 -4.53
N LEU A 104 -12.14 -2.52 -4.16
CA LEU A 104 -11.20 -3.11 -3.19
C LEU A 104 -11.83 -3.29 -1.80
N ALA A 105 -12.75 -2.41 -1.40
CA ALA A 105 -13.44 -2.51 -0.11
C ALA A 105 -14.48 -3.62 -0.06
N GLN A 106 -15.27 -3.78 -1.14
CA GLN A 106 -16.40 -4.71 -1.21
C GLN A 106 -15.96 -6.13 -1.57
N GLU A 107 -15.09 -6.28 -2.58
CA GLU A 107 -14.67 -7.57 -3.12
C GLU A 107 -13.13 -7.62 -3.22
N PRO A 108 -12.40 -7.50 -2.10
CA PRO A 108 -10.94 -7.36 -2.11
C PRO A 108 -10.24 -8.52 -2.83
N ASN A 109 -10.76 -9.73 -2.70
CA ASN A 109 -10.17 -10.94 -3.28
C ASN A 109 -10.28 -10.97 -4.81
N LEU A 110 -11.22 -10.25 -5.41
CA LEU A 110 -11.38 -10.12 -6.87
C LEU A 110 -10.54 -8.97 -7.44
N HIS A 111 -9.96 -8.15 -6.57
CA HIS A 111 -9.38 -6.85 -6.91
C HIS A 111 -7.97 -6.68 -6.36
N VAL A 112 -7.20 -7.78 -6.35
CA VAL A 112 -5.78 -7.79 -5.94
C VAL A 112 -4.94 -6.76 -6.70
N SER A 113 -5.27 -6.51 -7.98
CA SER A 113 -4.59 -5.48 -8.78
C SER A 113 -4.81 -4.05 -8.27
N GLU A 114 -5.91 -3.77 -7.56
CA GLU A 114 -6.15 -2.47 -6.90
C GLU A 114 -5.25 -2.34 -5.66
N ALA A 115 -5.09 -3.40 -4.86
CA ALA A 115 -4.16 -3.44 -3.74
C ALA A 115 -2.70 -3.29 -4.21
N GLN A 116 -2.35 -3.96 -5.30
CA GLN A 116 -1.03 -3.82 -5.92
C GLN A 116 -0.76 -2.39 -6.40
N LEU A 117 -1.74 -1.73 -7.01
CA LEU A 117 -1.60 -0.33 -7.42
C LEU A 117 -1.43 0.59 -6.21
N LEU A 118 -2.18 0.36 -5.12
CA LEU A 118 -2.04 1.14 -3.89
C LEU A 118 -0.61 1.06 -3.33
N LEU A 119 -0.06 -0.14 -3.19
CA LEU A 119 1.31 -0.32 -2.72
C LEU A 119 2.36 0.26 -3.68
N LYS A 120 2.12 0.23 -5.01
CA LYS A 120 3.01 0.88 -5.98
C LYS A 120 3.04 2.40 -5.81
N LEU A 121 1.87 3.02 -5.58
CA LEU A 121 1.80 4.46 -5.33
C LEU A 121 2.51 4.81 -4.02
N LEU A 122 2.34 4.00 -2.96
CA LEU A 122 3.08 4.14 -1.70
C LEU A 122 4.59 4.02 -1.91
N LEU A 123 5.06 3.03 -2.67
CA LEU A 123 6.47 2.87 -3.01
C LEU A 123 7.02 4.08 -3.75
N GLY A 124 6.25 4.65 -4.69
CA GLY A 124 6.65 5.89 -5.35
C GLY A 124 6.69 7.11 -4.41
N CYS A 125 5.86 7.15 -3.36
CA CYS A 125 6.03 8.13 -2.28
C CYS A 125 7.38 7.90 -1.56
N ALA A 126 7.68 6.64 -1.23
CA ALA A 126 8.87 6.27 -0.47
C ALA A 126 10.18 6.61 -1.18
N VAL A 127 10.25 6.46 -2.50
CA VAL A 127 11.49 6.75 -3.26
C VAL A 127 11.77 8.25 -3.44
N ILE A 128 10.77 9.10 -3.16
CA ILE A 128 10.86 10.56 -3.32
C ILE A 128 10.81 11.27 -1.95
N CYS A 129 10.48 10.56 -0.87
CA CYS A 129 10.35 11.16 0.45
C CYS A 129 11.69 11.65 1.04
N PRO A 130 11.67 12.55 2.05
CA PRO A 130 12.88 13.03 2.70
C PRO A 130 13.77 11.94 3.33
N LYS A 131 13.17 10.78 3.66
CA LYS A 131 13.84 9.63 4.29
C LYS A 131 14.05 8.47 3.31
N LYS A 132 14.09 8.73 2.00
CA LYS A 132 14.13 7.71 0.95
C LYS A 132 15.23 6.66 1.12
N GLU A 133 16.39 7.02 1.65
CA GLU A 133 17.51 6.09 1.86
C GLU A 133 17.08 4.93 2.78
N HIS A 134 16.30 5.20 3.83
CA HIS A 134 15.75 4.19 4.72
C HIS A 134 14.81 3.21 4.00
N PHE A 135 14.04 3.70 3.02
CA PHE A 135 13.06 2.88 2.29
C PHE A 135 13.64 2.17 1.06
N ILE A 136 14.79 2.62 0.56
CA ILE A 136 15.44 2.08 -0.64
C ILE A 136 16.55 1.09 -0.28
N GLU A 137 17.37 1.38 0.73
CA GLU A 137 18.51 0.53 1.11
C GLU A 137 18.07 -0.82 1.68
N GLU A 138 16.93 -0.84 2.39
CA GLU A 138 16.30 -2.04 2.96
C GLU A 138 15.39 -2.78 1.94
N ALA A 139 15.21 -2.26 0.73
CA ALA A 139 14.34 -2.87 -0.27
C ALA A 139 14.99 -4.11 -0.93
N PRO A 140 14.26 -5.22 -1.12
CA PRO A 140 14.74 -6.35 -1.92
C PRO A 140 15.18 -5.90 -3.33
N LYS A 141 16.35 -6.37 -3.79
CA LYS A 141 16.98 -5.94 -5.05
C LYS A 141 16.09 -6.08 -6.30
N ASN A 142 15.09 -6.96 -6.26
CA ASN A 142 14.15 -7.23 -7.34
C ASN A 142 12.94 -6.27 -7.39
N THR A 143 12.70 -5.47 -6.34
CA THR A 143 11.59 -4.51 -6.29
C THR A 143 11.87 -3.28 -7.16
N MET A 144 13.12 -2.80 -7.15
CA MET A 144 13.50 -1.56 -7.86
C MET A 144 13.48 -1.71 -9.39
N THR A 145 13.67 -2.90 -9.94
CA THR A 145 13.69 -3.12 -11.40
C THR A 145 12.30 -2.95 -12.02
N SER A 146 11.22 -3.16 -11.25
CA SER A 146 9.83 -3.02 -11.72
C SER A 146 9.33 -1.57 -11.77
N CYS A 147 9.99 -0.62 -11.11
CA CYS A 147 9.57 0.78 -11.07
C CYS A 147 10.05 1.59 -12.29
N VAL A 148 10.95 1.02 -13.10
CA VAL A 148 11.62 1.70 -14.24
C VAL A 148 11.23 1.10 -15.59
N THR A 149 10.25 0.19 -15.63
CA THR A 149 9.71 -0.39 -16.88
C THR A 149 8.20 -0.19 -16.94
#